data_AF-A0A8K0PY30-F1
#
_entry.id   AF-A0A8K0PY30-F1
#
_cell.length_a   1.000
_cell.length_b   1.000
_cell.length_c   1.000
_cell.angle_alpha   90.00
_cell.angle_beta   90.00
_cell.angle_gamma   90.00
#
_symmetry.space_group_name_H-M   'P 1'
#
loop_
_entity.id
_entity.type
_entity.pdbx_description
1 polymer ?
#
loop_
_entity_poly.entity_id
_entity_poly.type
_entity_poly.pdbx_seq_one_letter_code
_entity_poly.pdbx_strand_id
1 'polypeptide(L)' 'MVLVPHKPQQYSVLNSNVYAYMADFEDSLTPTWNNVLQGQVNLFDAVRRQIDFTLGAKEYKLRTDRKLPTLICLTH' A
#
# COMPACT_ATOMS: atom_id res chain seq x y z
N MET A 1 -1.49 1.07 11.41
CA MET A 1 -0.07 0.75 11.10
C MET A 1 0.44 1.79 10.13
N VAL A 2 1.58 2.42 10.41
CA VAL A 2 2.22 3.41 9.53
C VAL A 2 3.23 2.69 8.65
N LEU A 3 3.12 2.78 7.33
CA LEU A 3 4.14 2.23 6.43
C LEU A 3 4.33 3.08 5.18
N VAL A 4 5.54 2.96 4.67
CA VAL A 4 5.95 3.38 3.34
C VAL A 4 5.04 2.76 2.27
N PRO A 5 4.60 3.54 1.26
CA PRO A 5 3.70 3.09 0.19
C PRO A 5 4.39 2.22 -0.88
N HIS A 6 5.18 1.23 -0.47
CA HIS A 6 5.67 0.19 -1.39
C HIS A 6 4.60 -0.89 -1.62
N LYS A 7 4.47 -1.32 -2.87
CA LYS A 7 3.43 -2.28 -3.29
C LYS A 7 3.33 -3.55 -2.42
N PRO A 8 4.44 -4.26 -2.07
CA PRO A 8 4.35 -5.45 -1.21
C PRO A 8 3.91 -5.15 0.23
N GLN A 9 4.31 -4.00 0.77
CA GLN A 9 3.98 -3.59 2.14
C GLN A 9 2.50 -3.21 2.24
N GLN A 10 2.00 -2.42 1.29
CA GLN A 10 0.58 -2.08 1.21
C GLN A 10 -0.30 -3.32 1.05
N TYR A 11 0.07 -4.24 0.16
CA TYR A 11 -0.63 -5.52 0.02
C TYR A 11 -0.69 -6.29 1.34
N SER A 12 0.44 -6.39 2.06
CA SER A 12 0.51 -7.10 3.32
C SER A 12 -0.45 -6.49 4.35
N VAL A 13 -0.50 -5.16 4.45
CA VAL A 13 -1.41 -4.47 5.39
C VAL A 13 -2.86 -4.64 5.01
N LEU A 14 -3.21 -4.47 3.72
CA LEU A 14 -4.59 -4.63 3.24
C LEU A 14 -5.11 -6.06 3.50
N ASN A 15 -4.22 -7.05 3.48
CA ASN A 15 -4.55 -8.44 3.81
C ASN A 15 -4.45 -8.80 5.30
N SER A 16 -3.73 -8.02 6.09
CA SER A 16 -3.54 -8.25 7.53
C SER A 16 -4.72 -7.78 8.36
N ASN A 17 -4.90 -8.35 9.56
CA ASN A 17 -6.00 -8.02 10.47
C ASN A 17 -5.86 -6.64 11.16
N VAL A 18 -5.82 -5.56 10.39
CA VAL A 18 -5.83 -4.18 10.88
C VAL A 18 -7.09 -3.44 10.43
N TYR A 19 -7.48 -2.42 11.19
CA TYR A 19 -8.63 -1.57 10.87
C TYR A 19 -8.26 -0.34 10.04
N ALA A 20 -7.04 0.17 10.20
CA ALA A 20 -6.55 1.34 9.49
C ALA A 20 -5.06 1.22 9.13
N TYR A 21 -4.73 1.75 7.96
CA TYR A 21 -3.40 1.85 7.38
C TYR A 21 -3.09 3.31 7.11
N MET A 22 -1.94 3.79 7.57
CA MET A 22 -1.45 5.14 7.32
C MET A 22 -0.28 5.07 6.35
N ALA A 23 -0.48 5.63 5.15
CA ALA A 23 0.57 5.82 4.16
C ALA A 23 1.33 7.10 4.50
N ASP A 24 2.61 6.94 4.79
CA ASP A 24 3.50 8.01 5.18
C ASP A 24 4.64 8.16 4.16
N PHE A 25 4.81 9.38 3.66
CA PHE A 25 5.83 9.78 2.70
C PHE A 25 6.94 10.62 3.32
N GLU A 26 6.86 10.92 4.62
CA GLU A 26 7.65 11.95 5.31
C GLU A 26 8.98 11.40 5.82
N ASP A 27 8.97 10.35 6.67
CA ASP A 27 10.17 9.96 7.44
C ASP A 27 10.79 8.61 7.07
N SER A 28 10.03 7.71 6.45
CA SER A 28 10.46 6.31 6.27
C SER A 28 10.99 5.97 4.87
N LEU A 29 11.08 6.97 4.00
CA LEU A 29 11.25 6.81 2.56
C LEU A 29 12.46 7.63 2.14
N THR A 30 13.51 7.03 1.58
CA THR A 30 14.54 7.80 0.87
C THR A 30 13.81 8.56 -0.25
N PRO A 31 13.73 9.90 -0.18
CA PRO A 31 12.77 10.68 -0.97
C PRO A 31 13.28 10.87 -2.39
N THR A 32 13.43 9.77 -3.13
CA THR A 32 13.69 9.81 -4.55
C THR A 32 12.39 10.10 -5.28
N TRP A 33 12.47 10.90 -6.36
CA TRP A 33 11.33 11.19 -7.23
C TRP A 33 10.56 9.92 -7.64
N ASN A 34 11.30 8.86 -7.97
CA ASN A 34 10.70 7.59 -8.38
C ASN A 34 9.89 6.94 -7.26
N ASN A 35 10.38 6.94 -6.02
CA ASN A 35 9.64 6.30 -4.92
C ASN A 35 8.37 7.08 -4.56
N VAL A 36 8.41 8.42 -4.60
CA VAL A 36 7.23 9.26 -4.35
C VAL A 36 6.17 9.01 -5.43
N LEU A 37 6.57 9.03 -6.71
CA LEU A 37 5.67 8.78 -7.83
C LEU A 37 5.06 7.38 -7.76
N GLN A 38 5.88 6.36 -7.52
CA GLN A 38 5.42 4.97 -7.38
C GLN A 38 4.49 4.80 -6.17
N GLY A 39 4.76 5.50 -5.06
CA GLY A 39 3.88 5.47 -3.90
C GLY A 39 2.48 6.00 -4.22
N GLN A 40 2.38 7.09 -4.99
CA GLN A 40 1.09 7.63 -5.45
C GLN A 40 0.35 6.64 -6.37
N VAL A 41 1.06 6.01 -7.30
CA VAL A 41 0.48 4.98 -8.19
C VAL A 41 -0.02 3.78 -7.37
N ASN A 42 0.76 3.31 -6.39
CA ASN A 42 0.33 2.18 -5.57
C ASN A 42 -0.90 2.52 -4.70
N LEU A 43 -0.99 3.75 -4.17
CA LEU A 43 -2.18 4.22 -3.45
C LEU A 43 -3.41 4.30 -4.37
N PHE A 44 -3.21 4.80 -5.59
CA PHE A 44 -4.26 4.86 -6.61
C PHE A 44 -4.82 3.47 -6.95
N ASP A 45 -3.94 2.47 -7.08
CA ASP A 45 -4.31 1.07 -7.29
C ASP A 45 -4.98 0.46 -6.05
N ALA A 46 -4.48 0.77 -4.85
CA ALA A 46 -5.03 0.28 -3.59
C ALA A 46 -6.50 0.70 -3.40
N VAL A 47 -6.80 1.97 -3.63
CA VAL A 47 -8.16 2.52 -3.52
C VAL A 47 -9.11 1.88 -4.54
N ARG A 48 -8.59 1.52 -5.73
CA ARG A 48 -9.35 0.82 -6.79
C ARG A 48 -9.39 -0.69 -6.64
N ARG A 49 -8.70 -1.25 -5.64
CA ARG A 49 -8.54 -2.70 -5.46
C ARG A 49 -7.84 -3.38 -6.65
N GLN A 50 -6.90 -2.68 -7.27
CA GLN A 50 -6.10 -3.14 -8.41
C GLN A 50 -4.63 -3.34 -8.04
N ILE A 51 -4.32 -3.49 -6.75
CA ILE A 51 -2.94 -3.63 -6.26
C ILE A 51 -2.37 -5.05 -6.41
N ASP A 52 -3.10 -5.96 -7.06
CA ASP A 52 -2.62 -7.32 -7.32
C ASP A 52 -1.31 -7.29 -8.13
N PHE A 53 -0.37 -8.18 -7.78
CA PHE A 53 0.91 -8.27 -8.48
C PHE A 53 1.55 -9.64 -8.34
N THR A 54 2.50 -9.92 -9.23
CA THR A 54 3.32 -11.14 -9.21
C THR A 54 4.76 -10.76 -8.91
N LEU A 55 5.41 -11.51 -8.01
CA LEU A 55 6.83 -11.37 -7.71
C LEU A 55 7.49 -12.73 -7.83
N GLY A 56 8.23 -12.93 -8.92
CA GLY A 56 8.79 -14.24 -9.26
C GLY A 56 7.67 -15.26 -9.49
N ALA A 57 7.66 -16.34 -8.70
CA ALA A 57 6.63 -17.38 -8.74
C ALA A 57 5.46 -17.15 -7.76
N LYS A 58 5.48 -16.06 -6.97
CA LYS A 58 4.43 -15.76 -6.00
C LYS A 58 3.42 -14.76 -6.57
N GLU A 59 2.15 -15.15 -6.59
CA GLU A 59 1.03 -14.24 -6.86
C GLU A 59 0.50 -13.65 -5.55
N TYR A 60 0.25 -12.34 -5.56
CA TYR A 60 -0.33 -11.60 -4.44
C TYR A 60 -1.68 -11.05 -4.90
N LYS A 61 -2.79 -11.54 -4.30
CA LYS A 61 -4.17 -11.16 -4.60
C LYS A 61 -4.90 -10.62 -3.38
N LEU A 62 -5.57 -9.48 -3.53
CA LEU A 62 -6.36 -8.86 -2.48
C LEU A 62 -7.43 -9.81 -1.94
N ARG A 63 -7.52 -9.91 -0.62
CA ARG A 63 -8.60 -10.65 0.04
C ARG A 63 -9.96 -9.99 -0.21
N THR A 64 -10.99 -10.82 -0.28
CA THR A 64 -12.37 -10.41 -0.57
C THR A 64 -13.37 -10.78 0.54
N ASP A 65 -12.91 -11.51 1.56
CA ASP A 65 -13.73 -12.08 2.63
C ASP A 65 -14.20 -11.04 3.67
N ARG A 66 -13.67 -9.82 3.62
CA ARG A 66 -14.05 -8.73 4.54
C ARG A 66 -13.77 -7.35 3.95
N LYS A 67 -14.24 -6.32 4.67
CA LYS A 67 -13.91 -4.93 4.37
C LYS A 67 -12.41 -4.67 4.54
N LEU A 68 -11.82 -3.98 3.56
CA LEU A 68 -10.43 -3.56 3.60
C LEU A 68 -10.21 -2.50 4.70
N PRO A 69 -9.00 -2.40 5.27
CA PRO A 69 -8.65 -1.36 6.22
C PRO A 69 -8.88 0.05 5.63
N THR A 70 -9.23 1.01 6.48
CA THR A 70 -9.30 2.42 6.09
C THR A 70 -7.91 2.95 5.74
N LEU A 71 -7.76 3.57 4.59
CA LEU A 71 -6.52 4.20 4.14
C LEU A 71 -6.48 5.67 4.58
N ILE A 72 -5.43 6.06 5.28
CA ILE A 72 -5.13 7.43 5.69
C ILE A 72 -3.82 7.82 4.99
N CYS A 73 -3.81 8.92 4.25
CA CYS A 73 -2.61 9.42 3.60
C CYS A 73 -2.16 10.68 4.33
N LEU A 74 -0.90 10.71 4.80
CA LEU A 74 -0.28 11.92 5.31
C LEU A 74 0.61 12.51 4.22
N THR A 75 0.31 13.74 3.86
CA THR A 75 1.10 14.57 2.95
C THR A 75 1.28 15.92 3.63
N HIS A 76 2.52 16.35 3.83
CA HIS A 76 2.82 17.69 4.34
C HIS A 76 2.89 18.71 3.20
#